data_AF-A0A453R0C3-F1
#
_entry.id   AF-A0A453R0C3-F1
#
_cell.length_a   1.000
_cell.length_b   1.000
_cell.length_c   1.000
_cell.angle_alpha   90.00
_cell.angle_beta   90.00
_cell.angle_gamma   90.00
#
_symmetry.space_group_name_H-M   'P 1'
#
loop_
_entity.id
_entity.type
_entity.pdbx_description
1 polymer ?
#
loop_
_entity_poly.entity_id
_entity_poly.type
_entity_poly.pdbx_seq_one_letter_code
_entity_poly.pdbx_strand_id
1 'polypeptide(L)'
;MVRSMFLAKRDLPLPQLEYDQYLEGRIPWFKEHAWPHLCAYWCSKEFKFLRKRGQESRFKSEDIAQNPGGSLAFVEARQILAQKYGPEKATTLNTYAAMKSGLKNWDGSGSISSTLSGKAKKRHDDYYDLARAAHPDDWEDRELDGQMLYESSGGIPRGAIKKADVISIAREKKLRPLSSASFRQ
;
A
#
# COMPACT_ATOMS: atom_id res chain seq x y z
N MET A 1 -28.45 -1.42 -15.13
CA MET A 1 -27.32 -1.39 -16.09
C MET A 1 -26.09 -0.58 -15.64
N VAL A 2 -26.15 0.27 -14.60
CA VAL A 2 -25.04 1.16 -14.23
C VAL A 2 -23.98 0.51 -13.30
N ARG A 3 -24.30 -0.64 -12.67
CA ARG A 3 -23.39 -1.39 -11.78
C ARG A 3 -22.24 -2.11 -12.51
N SER A 4 -22.38 -2.37 -13.81
CA SER A 4 -21.41 -3.14 -14.61
C SER A 4 -20.20 -2.31 -15.06
N MET A 5 -20.38 -1.01 -15.35
CA MET A 5 -19.29 -0.14 -15.83
C MET A 5 -18.30 0.30 -14.74
N PHE A 6 -18.72 0.34 -13.47
CA PHE A 6 -17.85 0.75 -12.36
C PHE A 6 -16.87 -0.35 -11.90
N LEU A 7 -17.19 -1.61 -12.19
CA LEU A 7 -16.32 -2.76 -11.92
C LEU A 7 -15.24 -2.91 -13.00
N ALA A 8 -15.57 -2.66 -14.27
CA ALA A 8 -14.67 -2.86 -15.41
C ALA A 8 -13.41 -1.95 -15.42
N LYS A 9 -13.41 -0.80 -14.72
CA LYS A 9 -12.23 0.09 -14.64
C LYS A 9 -11.26 -0.25 -13.50
N ARG A 10 -11.65 -1.11 -12.55
CA ARG A 10 -10.82 -1.46 -11.37
C ARG A 10 -9.89 -2.65 -11.61
N ASP A 11 -10.15 -3.44 -12.65
CA ASP A 11 -9.42 -4.69 -12.93
C ASP A 11 -8.40 -4.58 -14.07
N LEU A 12 -8.24 -3.40 -14.69
CA LEU A 12 -7.12 -3.18 -15.60
C LEU A 12 -5.84 -3.07 -14.76
N PRO A 13 -4.83 -3.93 -14.97
CA PRO A 13 -3.58 -3.83 -14.24
C PRO A 13 -3.00 -2.43 -14.45
N LEU A 14 -2.69 -1.74 -13.35
CA LEU A 14 -2.08 -0.41 -13.42
C LEU A 14 -0.91 -0.45 -14.41
N PRO A 15 -0.86 0.45 -15.41
CA PRO A 15 0.09 0.37 -16.51
C PRO A 15 1.51 0.24 -15.95
N GLN A 16 2.29 -0.69 -16.48
CA GLN A 16 3.70 -0.81 -16.10
C GLN A 16 4.37 0.52 -16.44
N LEU A 17 4.92 1.18 -15.43
CA LEU A 17 5.62 2.45 -15.64
C LEU A 17 7.04 2.16 -16.09
N GLU A 18 7.53 3.02 -16.97
CA GLU A 18 8.94 3.11 -17.35
C GLU A 18 9.69 4.08 -16.43
N TYR A 19 11.03 4.08 -16.55
CA TYR A 19 11.91 4.81 -15.63
C TYR A 19 11.57 6.31 -15.52
N ASP A 20 11.42 6.99 -16.66
CA ASP A 20 11.09 8.42 -16.68
C ASP A 20 9.72 8.72 -16.05
N GLN A 21 8.76 7.82 -16.24
CA GLN A 21 7.43 7.95 -15.65
C GLN A 21 7.46 7.78 -14.12
N TYR A 22 8.31 6.89 -13.60
CA TYR A 22 8.56 6.79 -12.16
C TYR A 22 9.28 8.03 -11.62
N LEU A 23 10.27 8.56 -12.35
CA LEU A 23 10.98 9.79 -11.95
C LEU A 23 10.03 10.98 -11.85
N GLU A 24 9.19 11.19 -12.86
CA GLU A 24 8.16 12.23 -12.86
C GLU A 24 7.22 12.10 -11.64
N GLY A 25 6.84 10.87 -11.29
CA GLY A 25 5.94 10.55 -10.19
C GLY A 25 6.57 10.56 -8.79
N ARG A 26 7.71 11.26 -8.56
CA ARG A 26 8.36 11.31 -7.24
C ARG A 26 7.38 11.73 -6.14
N ILE A 27 7.28 10.88 -5.11
CA ILE A 27 6.54 11.18 -3.89
C ILE A 27 7.35 12.17 -3.03
N PRO A 28 6.78 13.32 -2.61
CA PRO A 28 7.51 14.40 -1.92
C PRO A 28 8.26 13.97 -0.66
N TRP A 29 7.63 13.14 0.18
CA TRP A 29 8.17 12.71 1.47
C TRP A 29 9.27 11.63 1.35
N PHE A 30 9.46 11.04 0.17
CA PHE A 30 10.54 10.07 -0.02
C PHE A 30 11.86 10.77 -0.35
N LYS A 31 12.95 10.21 0.17
CA LYS A 31 14.32 10.74 0.00
C LYS A 31 14.66 10.96 -1.47
N GLU A 32 14.98 12.20 -1.83
CA GLU A 32 15.21 12.62 -3.21
C GLU A 32 16.36 11.85 -3.87
N HIS A 33 17.53 11.79 -3.21
CA HIS A 33 18.69 11.06 -3.74
C HIS A 33 18.46 9.55 -3.90
N ALA A 34 17.54 8.97 -3.13
CA ALA A 34 17.24 7.53 -3.19
C ALA A 34 16.18 7.19 -4.25
N TRP A 35 15.39 8.17 -4.70
CA TRP A 35 14.30 7.95 -5.65
C TRP A 35 14.76 7.37 -6.99
N PRO A 36 15.81 7.90 -7.65
CA PRO A 36 16.31 7.34 -8.91
C PRO A 36 16.73 5.87 -8.79
N HIS A 37 17.36 5.49 -7.66
CA HIS A 37 17.77 4.11 -7.41
C HIS A 37 16.56 3.18 -7.27
N LEU A 38 15.51 3.62 -6.57
CA LEU A 38 14.27 2.86 -6.43
C LEU A 38 13.54 2.71 -7.78
N CYS A 39 13.51 3.76 -8.60
CA CYS A 39 12.95 3.72 -9.95
C CYS A 39 13.71 2.73 -10.84
N ALA A 40 15.05 2.78 -10.80
CA ALA A 40 15.90 1.84 -11.54
C ALA A 40 15.65 0.39 -11.10
N TYR A 41 15.51 0.15 -9.79
CA TYR A 41 15.16 -1.17 -9.25
C TYR A 41 13.80 -1.66 -9.77
N TRP A 42 12.75 -0.85 -9.74
CA TRP A 42 11.43 -1.22 -10.26
C TRP A 42 11.41 -1.46 -11.78
N CYS A 43 12.34 -0.85 -12.51
CA CYS A 43 12.51 -1.07 -13.95
C CYS A 43 13.46 -2.22 -14.28
N SER A 44 14.20 -2.75 -13.29
CA SER A 44 15.16 -3.82 -13.49
C SER A 44 14.51 -5.12 -13.98
N LYS A 45 15.28 -5.89 -14.76
CA LYS A 45 14.86 -7.23 -15.22
C LYS A 45 14.56 -8.15 -14.04
N GLU A 46 15.38 -8.09 -13.00
CA GLU A 46 15.23 -8.90 -11.79
C GLU A 46 13.90 -8.62 -11.08
N PHE A 47 13.58 -7.35 -10.82
CA PHE A 47 12.32 -6.99 -10.17
C PHE A 47 11.11 -7.42 -11.02
N LYS A 48 11.13 -7.15 -12.33
CA LYS A 48 10.07 -7.55 -13.26
C LYS A 48 9.89 -9.08 -13.26
N PHE A 49 10.99 -9.83 -13.25
CA PHE A 49 11.00 -11.29 -13.15
C PHE A 49 10.40 -11.79 -11.82
N LEU A 50 10.89 -11.30 -10.69
CA LEU A 50 10.40 -11.67 -9.36
C LEU A 50 8.91 -11.33 -9.18
N ARG A 51 8.49 -10.16 -9.67
CA ARG A 51 7.10 -9.72 -9.68
C ARG A 51 6.23 -10.66 -10.49
N LYS A 52 6.62 -10.99 -11.73
CA LYS A 52 5.89 -11.92 -12.60
C LYS A 52 5.79 -13.30 -11.95
N ARG A 53 6.90 -13.82 -11.40
CA ARG A 53 6.93 -15.10 -10.66
C ARG A 53 5.99 -15.08 -9.46
N GLY A 54 5.97 -13.99 -8.69
CA GLY A 54 5.06 -13.81 -7.56
C GLY A 54 3.59 -13.76 -7.99
N GLN A 55 3.27 -13.09 -9.11
CA GLN A 55 1.93 -13.09 -9.69
C GLN A 55 1.53 -14.49 -10.15
N GLU A 56 2.36 -15.17 -10.93
CA GLU A 56 2.11 -16.54 -11.38
C GLU A 56 1.96 -17.51 -10.21
N SER A 57 2.78 -17.39 -9.16
CA SER A 57 2.64 -18.19 -7.95
C SER A 57 1.26 -18.03 -7.32
N ARG A 58 0.71 -16.81 -7.30
CA ARG A 58 -0.63 -16.53 -6.77
C ARG A 58 -1.74 -17.24 -7.56
N PHE A 59 -1.58 -17.34 -8.88
CA PHE A 59 -2.58 -17.89 -9.79
C PHE A 59 -2.42 -19.38 -10.10
N LYS A 60 -1.37 -20.05 -9.60
CA LYS A 60 -1.07 -21.47 -9.90
C LYS A 60 -1.76 -22.49 -8.99
N SER A 61 -2.44 -22.08 -7.92
CA SER A 61 -3.12 -23.01 -7.00
C SER A 61 -4.58 -23.23 -7.42
N GLU A 62 -4.96 -24.48 -7.69
CA GLU A 62 -6.38 -24.87 -7.91
C GLU A 62 -7.20 -24.82 -6.61
N ASP A 63 -6.54 -25.03 -5.47
CA ASP A 63 -7.10 -24.79 -4.14
C ASP A 63 -6.74 -23.36 -3.71
N ILE A 64 -7.71 -22.44 -3.84
CA ILE A 64 -7.58 -21.03 -3.48
C ILE A 64 -7.19 -20.87 -1.99
N ALA A 65 -7.51 -21.84 -1.12
CA ALA A 65 -7.18 -21.79 0.30
C ALA A 65 -5.70 -22.13 0.62
N GLN A 66 -4.99 -22.80 -0.29
CA GLN A 66 -3.63 -23.34 -0.09
C GLN A 66 -2.50 -22.45 -0.63
N ASN A 67 -2.79 -21.22 -1.06
CA ASN A 67 -1.74 -20.25 -1.39
C ASN A 67 -1.43 -19.21 -0.29
N PRO A 68 -1.34 -19.53 1.01
CA PRO A 68 -0.93 -18.58 2.04
C PRO A 68 0.59 -18.43 2.12
N GLY A 69 1.33 -18.77 1.06
CA GLY A 69 2.77 -18.58 0.91
C GLY A 69 3.15 -17.12 0.67
N GLY A 70 2.67 -16.23 1.54
CA GLY A 70 2.75 -14.79 1.45
C GLY A 70 1.64 -14.20 2.30
N SER A 71 1.86 -13.02 2.88
CA SER A 71 0.80 -12.27 3.56
C SER A 71 -0.47 -12.31 2.71
N LEU A 72 -1.59 -12.81 3.29
CA LEU A 72 -2.93 -12.79 2.67
C LEU A 72 -3.12 -11.47 1.93
N ALA A 73 -3.71 -11.51 0.73
CA ALA A 73 -3.94 -10.26 0.02
C ALA A 73 -4.80 -9.34 0.90
N PHE A 74 -4.46 -8.06 0.97
CA PHE A 74 -5.13 -7.11 1.88
C PHE A 74 -6.67 -7.15 1.76
N VAL A 75 -7.17 -7.33 0.54
CA VAL A 75 -8.60 -7.48 0.24
C VAL A 75 -9.19 -8.74 0.88
N GLU A 76 -8.51 -9.87 0.80
CA GLU A 76 -8.95 -11.13 1.38
C GLU A 76 -8.93 -11.06 2.91
N ALA A 77 -7.86 -10.52 3.49
CA ALA A 77 -7.78 -10.29 4.94
C ALA A 77 -8.95 -9.42 5.43
N ARG A 78 -9.27 -8.35 4.69
CA ARG A 78 -10.41 -7.46 4.99
C ARG A 78 -11.75 -8.20 4.87
N GLN A 79 -11.94 -9.03 3.85
CA GLN A 79 -13.15 -9.83 3.68
C GLN A 79 -13.33 -10.84 4.81
N ILE A 80 -12.26 -11.52 5.23
CA ILE A 80 -12.33 -12.48 6.34
C ILE A 80 -12.67 -11.75 7.66
N LEU A 81 -12.09 -10.57 7.89
CA LEU A 81 -12.45 -9.75 9.05
C LEU A 81 -13.93 -9.36 9.02
N ALA A 82 -14.44 -8.91 7.87
CA ALA A 82 -15.85 -8.57 7.70
C ALA A 82 -16.77 -9.77 7.98
N GLN A 83 -16.40 -10.95 7.49
CA GLN A 83 -17.19 -12.18 7.67
C GLN A 83 -17.19 -12.69 9.10
N LYS A 84 -16.05 -12.62 9.80
CA LYS A 84 -15.91 -13.18 11.15
C LYS A 84 -16.34 -12.22 12.26
N TYR A 85 -16.18 -10.92 12.07
CA TYR A 85 -16.31 -9.94 13.15
C TYR A 85 -17.14 -8.71 12.78
N GLY A 86 -17.73 -8.69 11.59
CA GLY A 86 -18.57 -7.59 11.12
C GLY A 86 -17.84 -6.56 10.25
N PRO A 87 -18.56 -5.86 9.35
CA PRO A 87 -17.98 -4.87 8.43
C PRO A 87 -17.30 -3.69 9.15
N GLU A 88 -17.78 -3.31 10.34
CA GLU A 88 -17.20 -2.29 11.20
C GLU A 88 -15.81 -2.66 11.70
N LYS A 89 -15.50 -3.96 11.78
CA LYS A 89 -14.18 -4.46 12.15
C LYS A 89 -13.25 -4.62 10.95
N ALA A 90 -13.78 -4.60 9.73
CA ALA A 90 -13.03 -4.68 8.49
C ALA A 90 -12.50 -3.30 8.03
N THR A 91 -12.00 -2.49 8.97
CA THR A 91 -11.32 -1.24 8.65
C THR A 91 -9.95 -1.51 8.02
N THR A 92 -9.43 -0.53 7.32
CA THR A 92 -8.10 -0.62 6.71
C THR A 92 -7.02 -0.81 7.79
N LEU A 93 -7.19 -0.17 8.95
CA LEU A 93 -6.27 -0.26 10.07
C LEU A 93 -6.31 -1.64 10.76
N ASN A 94 -7.51 -2.19 11.02
CA ASN A 94 -7.65 -3.53 11.58
C ASN A 94 -7.13 -4.61 10.62
N THR A 95 -7.35 -4.42 9.32
CA THR A 95 -6.79 -5.31 8.29
C THR A 95 -5.26 -5.30 8.35
N TYR A 96 -4.65 -4.13 8.46
CA TYR A 96 -3.20 -4.01 8.63
C TYR A 96 -2.70 -4.67 9.92
N ALA A 97 -3.35 -4.42 11.05
CA ALA A 97 -3.01 -5.03 12.33
C ALA A 97 -3.09 -6.56 12.28
N ALA A 98 -4.17 -7.10 11.71
CA ALA A 98 -4.38 -8.54 11.55
C ALA A 98 -3.35 -9.17 10.60
N MET A 99 -2.96 -8.49 9.52
CA MET A 99 -1.90 -8.94 8.62
C MET A 99 -0.53 -8.94 9.28
N LYS A 100 -0.28 -8.03 10.23
CA LYS A 100 0.94 -8.01 11.03
C LYS A 100 0.94 -9.14 12.07
N SER A 101 -0.11 -9.24 12.88
CA SER A 101 -0.22 -10.21 13.98
C SER A 101 -0.48 -11.65 13.52
N GLY A 102 -0.90 -11.82 12.27
CA GLY A 102 -1.49 -13.05 11.77
C GLY A 102 -2.99 -13.08 12.08
N LEU A 103 -3.80 -13.29 11.05
CA LEU A 103 -5.27 -13.26 11.16
C LEU A 103 -5.82 -14.33 12.11
N LYS A 104 -5.11 -15.46 12.25
CA LYS A 104 -5.45 -16.53 13.21
C LYS A 104 -5.28 -16.11 14.68
N ASN A 105 -4.48 -15.08 14.94
CA ASN A 105 -4.18 -14.59 16.28
C ASN A 105 -4.99 -13.33 16.62
N TRP A 106 -5.88 -12.88 15.73
CA TRP A 106 -6.67 -11.67 15.90
C TRP A 106 -7.96 -11.97 16.67
N ASP A 107 -8.28 -11.16 17.69
CA ASP A 107 -9.33 -11.44 18.67
C ASP A 107 -10.53 -10.48 18.60
N GLY A 108 -10.57 -9.55 17.62
CA GLY A 108 -11.65 -8.56 17.52
C GLY A 108 -11.34 -7.21 18.17
N SER A 109 -10.28 -7.12 18.99
CA SER A 109 -10.02 -5.95 19.84
C SER A 109 -9.36 -4.77 19.10
N GLY A 110 -8.93 -4.96 17.85
CA GLY A 110 -8.14 -3.95 17.12
C GLY A 110 -6.68 -3.84 17.62
N SER A 111 -6.32 -4.59 18.66
CA SER A 111 -4.96 -4.69 19.17
C SER A 111 -4.20 -5.84 18.49
N ILE A 112 -2.89 -5.68 18.33
CA ILE A 112 -2.05 -6.78 17.89
C ILE A 112 -1.87 -7.76 19.06
N SER A 113 -2.18 -9.03 18.77
CA SER A 113 -1.75 -10.19 19.55
C SER A 113 -0.30 -10.07 20.09
N SER A 114 -0.12 -10.53 21.33
CA SER A 114 1.16 -10.67 22.03
C SER A 114 2.19 -11.57 21.31
N THR A 115 1.82 -12.22 20.21
CA THR A 115 2.66 -13.15 19.45
C THR A 115 3.62 -12.49 18.44
N LEU A 116 3.58 -11.16 18.28
CA LEU A 116 4.52 -10.46 17.41
C LEU A 116 5.94 -10.40 17.99
N SER A 117 6.94 -10.41 17.11
CA SER A 117 8.29 -10.02 17.49
C SER A 117 8.32 -8.58 17.99
N GLY A 118 9.16 -8.27 18.99
CA GLY A 118 9.23 -6.92 19.58
C GLY A 118 9.47 -5.82 18.54
N LYS A 119 10.25 -6.10 17.49
CA LYS A 119 10.47 -5.17 16.37
C LYS A 119 9.23 -4.94 15.52
N ALA A 120 8.42 -5.98 15.29
CA ALA A 120 7.17 -5.83 14.52
C ALA A 120 6.10 -5.10 15.34
N LYS A 121 6.01 -5.39 16.64
CA LYS A 121 5.14 -4.67 17.58
C LYS A 121 5.49 -3.20 17.64
N LYS A 122 6.77 -2.87 17.89
CA LYS A 122 7.23 -1.47 17.94
C LYS A 122 6.84 -0.67 16.70
N ARG A 123 7.08 -1.21 15.50
CA ARG A 123 6.73 -0.52 14.24
C ARG A 123 5.24 -0.24 14.08
N HIS A 124 4.40 -1.11 14.63
CA HIS A 124 2.96 -0.88 14.61
C HIS A 124 2.56 0.17 15.64
N ASP A 125 3.06 0.06 16.86
CA ASP A 125 2.80 1.03 17.92
C ASP A 125 3.27 2.44 17.49
N ASP A 126 4.48 2.55 16.93
CA ASP A 126 5.02 3.79 16.34
C ASP A 126 4.08 4.36 15.25
N TYR A 127 3.47 3.52 14.41
CA TYR A 127 2.51 3.98 13.40
C TYR A 127 1.22 4.52 14.04
N TYR A 128 0.69 3.79 15.03
CA TYR A 128 -0.54 4.17 15.73
C TYR A 128 -0.35 5.49 16.48
N ASP A 129 0.81 5.70 17.10
CA ASP A 129 1.13 6.93 17.81
C ASP A 129 1.24 8.12 16.83
N LEU A 130 1.87 7.94 15.66
CA LEU A 130 1.89 8.95 14.60
C LEU A 130 0.48 9.27 14.07
N ALA A 131 -0.35 8.25 13.85
CA ALA A 131 -1.71 8.42 13.35
C ALA A 131 -2.60 9.15 14.37
N ARG A 132 -2.55 8.76 15.65
CA ARG A 132 -3.27 9.44 16.74
C ARG A 132 -2.85 10.89 16.90
N ALA A 133 -1.54 11.17 16.80
CA ALA A 133 -1.02 12.53 16.92
C ALA A 133 -1.46 13.44 15.76
N ALA A 134 -1.49 12.90 14.53
CA ALA A 134 -1.88 13.66 13.35
C ALA A 134 -3.40 13.84 13.22
N HIS A 135 -4.18 12.87 13.70
CA HIS A 135 -5.62 12.74 13.46
C HIS A 135 -6.36 12.29 14.74
N PRO A 136 -6.37 13.10 15.81
CA PRO A 136 -6.85 12.68 17.13
C PRO A 136 -8.31 12.21 17.13
N ASP A 137 -9.16 12.78 16.27
CA ASP A 137 -10.60 12.53 16.27
C ASP A 137 -11.04 11.39 15.33
N ASP A 138 -10.27 11.05 14.29
CA ASP A 138 -10.71 10.14 13.23
C ASP A 138 -9.66 9.12 12.75
N TRP A 139 -8.51 9.00 13.43
CA TRP A 139 -7.39 8.16 12.98
C TRP A 139 -7.75 6.68 12.70
N GLU A 140 -8.71 6.09 13.43
CA GLU A 140 -9.14 4.69 13.27
C GLU A 140 -9.86 4.42 11.94
N ASP A 141 -10.55 5.43 11.42
CA ASP A 141 -11.36 5.35 10.21
C ASP A 141 -10.58 5.69 8.93
N ARG A 142 -9.34 6.18 9.07
CA ARG A 142 -8.52 6.60 7.93
C ARG A 142 -7.88 5.41 7.22
N GLU A 143 -7.65 5.62 5.93
CA GLU A 143 -6.80 4.75 5.13
C GLU A 143 -5.34 4.82 5.61
N LEU A 144 -4.58 3.74 5.39
CA LEU A 144 -3.17 3.72 5.75
C LEU A 144 -2.38 4.81 5.02
N ASP A 145 -1.66 5.61 5.81
CA ASP A 145 -0.78 6.66 5.34
C ASP A 145 0.61 6.09 4.97
N GLY A 146 1.03 6.33 3.74
CA GLY A 146 2.30 5.81 3.22
C GLY A 146 3.52 6.45 3.87
N GLN A 147 3.46 7.72 4.24
CA GLN A 147 4.55 8.43 4.89
C GLN A 147 4.73 7.94 6.33
N MET A 148 3.64 7.84 7.10
CA MET A 148 3.69 7.32 8.47
C MET A 148 4.20 5.87 8.49
N LEU A 149 3.78 5.04 7.54
CA LEU A 149 4.30 3.67 7.39
C LEU A 149 5.81 3.64 7.07
N TYR A 150 6.28 4.58 6.25
CA TYR A 150 7.69 4.71 5.91
C TYR A 150 8.52 5.10 7.13
N GLU A 151 8.07 6.10 7.88
CA GLU A 151 8.72 6.61 9.09
C GLU A 151 8.73 5.55 10.20
N SER A 152 7.58 4.96 10.54
CA SER A 152 7.47 3.93 11.59
C SER A 152 8.23 2.64 11.25
N SER A 153 8.47 2.35 9.96
CA SER A 153 9.21 1.17 9.52
C SER A 153 10.74 1.35 9.51
N GLY A 154 11.24 2.51 9.89
CA GLY A 154 12.68 2.85 9.89
C GLY A 154 13.19 3.28 8.51
N GLY A 155 12.34 3.93 7.70
CA GLY A 155 12.73 4.51 6.41
C GLY A 155 12.94 3.49 5.28
N ILE A 156 12.33 2.31 5.38
CA ILE A 156 12.33 1.30 4.31
C ILE A 156 10.95 1.32 3.64
N PRO A 157 10.85 1.51 2.31
CA PRO A 157 9.58 1.66 1.60
C PRO A 157 8.86 0.32 1.37
N ARG A 158 8.60 -0.45 2.43
CA ARG A 158 7.95 -1.77 2.40
C ARG A 158 6.45 -1.65 2.09
N GLY A 159 6.10 -1.43 0.82
CA GLY A 159 4.71 -1.22 0.40
C GLY A 159 4.13 0.15 0.80
N ALA A 160 4.95 1.02 1.40
CA ALA A 160 4.59 2.38 1.79
C ALA A 160 4.30 3.30 0.58
N ILE A 161 4.99 3.06 -0.54
CA ILE A 161 4.76 3.81 -1.78
C ILE A 161 3.74 3.06 -2.63
N LYS A 162 2.53 3.62 -2.77
CA LYS A 162 1.51 3.04 -3.65
C LYS A 162 1.78 3.47 -5.08
N LYS A 163 1.73 2.51 -6.01
CA LYS A 163 1.88 2.80 -7.46
C LYS A 163 0.82 3.80 -7.96
N ALA A 164 -0.38 3.78 -7.39
CA ALA A 164 -1.45 4.71 -7.73
C ALA A 164 -1.05 6.17 -7.41
N ASP A 165 -0.37 6.40 -6.27
CA ASP A 165 0.07 7.73 -5.85
C ASP A 165 1.14 8.27 -6.82
N VAL A 166 2.10 7.43 -7.21
CA VAL A 166 3.10 7.76 -8.22
C VAL A 166 2.44 8.18 -9.54
N ILE A 167 1.45 7.41 -10.01
CA ILE A 167 0.70 7.73 -11.22
C ILE A 167 -0.09 9.03 -11.06
N SER A 168 -0.72 9.25 -9.91
CA SER A 168 -1.49 10.45 -9.61
C SER A 168 -0.61 11.70 -9.67
N ILE A 169 0.55 11.66 -9.01
CA ILE A 169 1.51 12.77 -9.00
C ILE A 169 2.07 13.02 -10.41
N ALA A 170 2.43 11.96 -11.14
CA ALA A 170 2.92 12.11 -12.52
C ALA A 170 1.86 12.75 -13.43
N ARG A 171 0.59 12.36 -13.28
CA ARG A 171 -0.54 12.97 -14.01
C ARG A 171 -0.74 14.41 -13.62
N GLU A 172 -0.74 14.73 -12.33
CA GLU A 172 -0.91 16.09 -11.83
C GLU A 172 0.20 17.01 -12.36
N LYS A 173 1.46 16.56 -12.37
CA LYS A 173 2.57 17.32 -12.94
C LYS A 173 2.46 17.51 -14.45
N LYS A 174 1.92 16.53 -15.19
CA LYS A 174 1.64 16.68 -16.64
C LYS A 174 0.48 17.62 -16.92
N LEU A 175 -0.53 17.63 -16.05
CA LEU A 175 -1.72 18.49 -16.15
C LEU A 175 -1.46 19.91 -15.69
N ARG A 176 -0.37 20.19 -14.97
CA ARG A 176 0.15 21.54 -14.79
C ARG A 176 1.13 21.83 -15.93
N PRO A 177 0.76 22.57 -16.99
CA PRO A 177 1.76 23.14 -17.88
C PRO A 177 2.75 23.97 -17.05
N LEU A 178 3.96 24.15 -17.56
CA LEU A 178 4.91 25.19 -17.14
C LEU A 178 4.32 26.60 -17.38
N SER A 179 3.21 26.96 -16.76
CA SER A 179 2.62 28.29 -16.84
C SER A 179 3.30 29.19 -15.82
N SER A 180 4.55 29.54 -16.08
CA SER A 180 5.17 30.76 -15.54
C SER A 180 6.30 31.35 -16.41
N ALA A 181 6.39 30.96 -17.70
CA ALA A 181 7.41 31.49 -18.61
C ALA A 181 6.84 32.41 -19.72
N SER A 182 5.61 32.91 -19.60
CA SER A 182 5.02 33.77 -20.65
C SER A 182 4.08 34.82 -20.07
N PHE A 183 4.61 35.75 -19.28
CA PHE A 183 4.04 37.09 -19.09
C PHE A 183 5.18 38.09 -18.80
N ARG A 184 6.00 38.36 -19.81
CA ARG A 184 6.71 39.63 -19.99
C ARG A 184 6.90 39.85 -21.48
N GLN A 185 5.95 40.53 -22.11
CA GLN A 185 6.22 41.45 -23.20
C GLN A 185 5.90 42.84 -22.69
#